data_AF-A0A920TLL8-F1
#
_entry.id   AF-A0A920TLL8-F1
#
_cell.length_a   1.000
_cell.length_b   1.000
_cell.length_c   1.000
_cell.angle_alpha   90.00
_cell.angle_beta   90.00
_cell.angle_gamma   90.00
#
_symmetry.space_group_name_H-M   'P 1'
#
loop_
_entity.id
_entity.type
_entity.pdbx_description
1 polymer ?
#
loop_
_entity_poly.entity_id
_entity_poly.type
_entity_poly.pdbx_seq_one_letter_code
_entity_poly.pdbx_strand_id
1 'polypeptide(L)'
;MAKRLEKYLLRKAFDSQGLLPDEALWRRKWLFLMGSVRRINPGIILFKRLLIKNQDDEFIRERKIYKHCMPQLKESYYYRKIFEQYFGKNEQLIPHFWMPKWVKTNDPSARELTGYQE
;
A
#
# COMPACT_ATOMS: atom_id res chain seq x y z
N MET A 1 9.13 -10.77 -22.59
CA MET A 1 7.69 -10.43 -22.48
C MET A 1 7.56 -8.93 -22.43
N ALA A 2 6.78 -8.32 -23.32
CA ALA A 2 6.58 -6.87 -23.35
C ALA A 2 6.09 -6.38 -21.97
N LYS A 3 6.80 -5.41 -21.40
CA LYS A 3 6.60 -4.86 -20.06
C LYS A 3 5.28 -4.06 -20.05
N ARG A 4 4.13 -4.73 -19.92
CA ARG A 4 2.79 -4.12 -20.03
C ARG A 4 2.64 -3.01 -18.98
N LEU A 5 2.54 -1.77 -19.43
CA LEU A 5 2.38 -0.61 -18.57
C LEU A 5 0.94 -0.53 -18.07
N GLU A 6 0.74 -0.14 -16.81
CA GLU A 6 -0.59 0.02 -16.25
C GLU A 6 -1.37 1.11 -17.01
N LYS A 7 -2.69 0.90 -17.14
CA LYS A 7 -3.59 1.82 -17.84
C LYS A 7 -3.20 2.07 -19.31
N TYR A 8 -2.56 1.11 -19.97
CA TYR A 8 -2.12 1.24 -21.37
C TYR A 8 -3.20 1.75 -22.32
N LEU A 9 -4.41 1.16 -22.29
CA LEU A 9 -5.51 1.59 -23.18
C LEU A 9 -5.92 3.04 -22.93
N LEU A 10 -5.97 3.47 -21.67
CA LEU A 10 -6.26 4.86 -21.31
C LEU A 10 -5.17 5.79 -21.86
N ARG A 11 -3.88 5.46 -21.65
CA ARG A 11 -2.76 6.26 -22.14
C ARG A 11 -2.78 6.35 -23.66
N LYS A 12 -3.01 5.22 -24.35
CA LYS A 12 -3.05 5.15 -25.81
C LYS A 12 -4.17 6.00 -26.41
N ALA A 13 -5.31 6.15 -25.73
CA ALA A 13 -6.42 6.99 -26.17
C ALA A 13 -6.07 8.49 -26.24
N PHE A 14 -5.05 8.95 -25.50
CA PHE A 14 -4.60 10.35 -25.45
C PHE A 14 -3.26 10.61 -26.17
N ASP A 15 -2.61 9.56 -26.67
CA ASP A 15 -1.26 9.59 -27.29
C ASP A 15 -1.15 10.55 -28.48
N SER A 16 -2.19 10.63 -29.31
CA SER A 16 -2.21 11.49 -30.50
C SER A 16 -2.83 12.88 -30.26
N GLN A 17 -3.28 13.18 -29.04
CA GLN A 17 -4.01 14.42 -28.77
C GLN A 17 -3.10 15.59 -28.39
N GLY A 18 -1.82 15.34 -28.11
CA GLY A 18 -0.87 16.38 -27.70
C GLY A 18 -1.20 17.06 -26.36
N LEU A 19 -2.08 16.45 -25.55
CA LEU A 19 -2.54 17.04 -24.27
C LEU A 19 -1.52 16.93 -23.13
N LEU A 20 -0.62 15.95 -23.21
CA LEU A 20 0.37 15.65 -22.17
C LEU A 20 1.73 15.39 -22.83
N PRO A 21 2.85 15.82 -22.21
CA PRO A 21 4.18 15.38 -22.63
C PRO A 21 4.31 13.85 -22.53
N ASP A 22 5.04 13.24 -23.47
CA ASP A 22 5.27 11.78 -23.50
C ASP A 22 5.82 11.24 -22.18
N GLU A 23 6.69 12.01 -21.53
CA GLU A 23 7.26 11.65 -20.22
C GLU A 23 6.17 11.46 -19.16
N ALA A 24 5.13 12.30 -19.16
CA ALA A 24 4.01 12.20 -18.23
C ALA A 24 3.02 11.12 -18.68
N LEU A 25 2.70 11.06 -19.98
CA LEU A 25 1.74 10.13 -20.55
C LEU A 25 2.18 8.67 -20.41
N TRP A 26 3.49 8.41 -20.48
CA TRP A 26 4.06 7.07 -20.38
C TRP A 26 4.81 6.82 -19.06
N ARG A 27 4.72 7.75 -18.09
CA ARG A 27 5.28 7.58 -16.75
C ARG A 27 4.67 6.39 -16.02
N ARG A 28 5.53 5.54 -15.44
CA ARG A 28 5.11 4.49 -14.50
C ARG A 28 4.50 5.08 -13.24
N LYS A 29 3.44 4.46 -12.74
CA LYS A 29 2.89 4.78 -11.43
C LYS A 29 3.95 4.56 -10.35
N TRP A 30 4.17 5.60 -9.56
CA TRP A 30 4.90 5.55 -8.31
C TRP A 30 3.93 5.62 -7.13
N LEU A 31 4.28 4.98 -6.01
CA LEU A 31 3.51 5.13 -4.77
C LEU A 31 3.54 6.58 -4.30
N PHE A 32 2.40 7.10 -3.85
CA PHE A 32 2.22 8.51 -3.50
C PHE A 32 3.22 8.99 -2.44
N LEU A 33 3.50 8.15 -1.45
CA LEU A 33 4.49 8.40 -0.39
C LEU A 33 5.95 8.39 -0.89
N MET A 34 6.21 7.84 -2.07
CA MET A 34 7.52 7.84 -2.72
C MET A 34 7.66 8.99 -3.72
N GLY A 35 6.57 9.41 -4.37
CA GLY A 35 6.59 10.48 -5.37
C GLY A 35 6.76 11.89 -4.80
N SER A 36 6.57 12.08 -3.49
CA SER A 36 6.49 13.40 -2.86
C SER A 36 7.78 13.87 -2.17
N VAL A 37 8.90 13.14 -2.29
CA VAL A 37 10.16 13.57 -1.65
C VAL A 37 11.36 13.21 -2.54
N ARG A 38 12.17 14.21 -2.93
CA ARG A 38 13.46 14.04 -3.64
C ARG A 38 14.49 13.17 -2.91
N ARG A 39 14.19 12.76 -1.68
CA ARG A 39 14.93 11.79 -0.88
C ARG A 39 13.89 10.89 -0.23
N ILE A 40 13.92 9.60 -0.54
CA ILE A 40 13.19 8.56 0.19
C ILE A 40 13.22 8.92 1.66
N ASN A 41 12.08 9.26 2.26
CA ASN A 41 12.07 9.72 3.64
C ASN A 41 12.50 8.53 4.51
N PRO A 42 13.76 8.51 5.03
CA PRO A 42 14.28 7.35 5.72
C PRO A 42 13.41 7.04 6.94
N GLY A 43 12.64 8.02 7.44
CA GLY A 43 11.63 7.86 8.47
C GLY A 43 10.56 6.82 8.16
N ILE A 44 10.00 6.73 6.94
CA ILE A 44 8.94 5.73 6.64
C ILE A 44 9.53 4.31 6.59
N ILE A 45 10.71 4.17 5.98
CA ILE A 45 11.41 2.88 5.91
C ILE A 45 11.89 2.47 7.30
N LEU A 46 12.48 3.40 8.05
CA LEU A 46 12.95 3.19 9.41
C LEU A 46 11.80 2.86 10.36
N PHE A 47 10.69 3.59 10.27
CA PHE A 47 9.48 3.33 11.02
C PHE A 47 8.96 1.92 10.78
N LYS A 48 8.85 1.48 9.51
CA LYS A 48 8.52 0.08 9.19
C LYS A 48 9.54 -0.90 9.77
N ARG A 49 10.85 -0.61 9.65
CA ARG A 49 11.92 -1.48 10.14
C ARG A 49 11.90 -1.63 11.67
N LEU A 50 11.57 -0.55 12.39
CA LEU A 50 11.42 -0.52 13.84
C LEU A 50 10.14 -1.25 14.30
N LEU A 51 9.02 -1.03 13.60
CA LEU A 51 7.78 -1.76 13.85
C LEU A 51 7.95 -3.27 13.67
N ILE A 52 8.67 -3.68 12.63
CA ILE A 52 8.90 -5.11 12.34
C ILE A 52 9.78 -5.75 13.42
N LYS A 53 10.75 -5.04 14.01
CA LYS A 53 11.70 -5.64 14.97
C LYS A 53 11.13 -5.87 16.38
N ASN A 54 10.19 -5.05 16.84
CA ASN A 54 9.88 -4.98 18.28
C ASN A 54 8.60 -5.71 18.72
N GLN A 55 7.82 -6.32 17.81
CA GLN A 55 6.45 -6.79 18.13
C GLN A 55 6.10 -8.19 17.61
N ASP A 56 7.06 -9.07 17.34
CA ASP A 56 6.74 -10.41 16.81
C ASP A 56 5.81 -11.22 17.72
N ASP A 57 6.16 -11.36 19.00
CA ASP A 57 5.39 -12.18 19.93
C ASP A 57 4.03 -11.56 20.32
N GLU A 58 4.00 -10.23 20.48
CA GLU A 58 2.77 -9.49 20.76
C GLU A 58 1.80 -9.62 19.58
N PHE A 59 2.26 -9.34 18.36
CA PHE A 59 1.45 -9.40 17.15
C PHE A 59 0.83 -10.78 16.95
N ILE A 60 1.60 -11.86 17.10
CA ILE A 60 1.12 -13.23 16.87
C ILE A 60 0.01 -13.61 17.87
N ARG A 61 0.12 -13.16 19.12
CA ARG A 61 -0.87 -13.43 20.17
C ARG A 61 -2.11 -12.55 20.01
N GLU A 62 -1.90 -11.23 19.91
CA GLU A 62 -2.96 -10.25 20.07
C GLU A 62 -3.77 -10.00 18.80
N ARG A 63 -3.21 -10.27 17.60
CA ARG A 63 -3.99 -10.16 16.34
C ARG A 63 -5.26 -10.99 16.37
N LYS A 64 -5.26 -12.12 17.09
CA LYS A 64 -6.39 -13.07 17.17
C LYS A 64 -7.57 -12.52 17.97
N ILE A 65 -7.34 -11.48 18.77
CA ILE A 65 -8.40 -10.80 19.54
C ILE A 65 -9.33 -10.05 18.58
N TYR A 66 -8.81 -9.57 17.45
CA TYR A 66 -9.59 -8.84 16.44
C TYR A 66 -10.40 -9.79 15.56
N LYS A 67 -11.71 -9.87 15.84
CA LYS A 67 -12.66 -10.69 15.05
C LYS A 67 -13.00 -10.07 13.70
N HIS A 68 -13.14 -8.75 13.64
CA HIS A 68 -13.45 -8.00 12.42
C HIS A 68 -12.19 -7.40 11.81
N CYS A 69 -11.99 -7.56 10.50
CA CYS A 69 -10.79 -7.11 9.78
C CYS A 69 -9.49 -7.46 10.52
N MET A 70 -9.29 -8.75 10.84
CA MET A 70 -8.10 -9.21 11.55
C MET A 70 -6.81 -8.77 10.82
N PRO A 71 -5.91 -8.02 11.48
CA PRO A 71 -4.66 -7.59 10.88
C PRO A 71 -3.77 -8.77 10.46
N GLN A 72 -3.36 -8.79 9.18
CA GLN A 72 -2.47 -9.82 8.64
C GLN A 72 -0.98 -9.44 8.70
N LEU A 73 -0.69 -8.15 8.81
CA LEU A 73 0.65 -7.59 8.82
C LEU A 73 0.88 -6.81 10.13
N LYS A 74 2.13 -6.73 10.58
CA LYS A 74 2.50 -5.92 11.76
C LYS A 74 2.12 -4.45 11.59
N GLU A 75 2.26 -3.94 10.37
CA GLU A 75 1.89 -2.56 10.03
C GLU A 75 0.37 -2.34 10.17
N SER A 76 -0.46 -3.26 9.67
CA SER A 76 -1.91 -3.14 9.84
C SER A 76 -2.35 -3.34 11.29
N TYR A 77 -1.62 -4.15 12.07
CA TYR A 77 -1.85 -4.30 13.51
C TYR A 77 -1.55 -3.00 14.26
N TYR A 78 -0.42 -2.36 13.96
CA TYR A 78 -0.07 -1.08 14.54
C TYR A 78 -1.13 0.00 14.26
N TYR A 79 -1.57 0.11 13.00
CA TYR A 79 -2.65 1.04 12.66
C TYR A 79 -3.99 0.69 13.33
N ARG A 80 -4.28 -0.60 13.52
CA ARG A 80 -5.47 -1.03 14.26
C ARG A 80 -5.44 -0.57 15.72
N LYS A 81 -4.30 -0.68 16.40
CA LYS A 81 -4.15 -0.18 17.78
C LYS A 81 -4.37 1.33 17.86
N ILE A 82 -3.80 2.08 16.93
CA ILE A 82 -4.03 3.54 16.84
C ILE A 82 -5.51 3.82 16.60
N PHE A 83 -6.13 3.14 15.64
CA PHE A 83 -7.55 3.36 15.34
C PHE A 83 -8.42 3.13 16.57
N GLU A 84 -8.23 2.03 17.31
CA GLU A 84 -9.02 1.77 18.52
C GLU A 84 -8.72 2.75 19.66
N GLN A 85 -7.50 3.28 19.76
CA GLN A 85 -7.16 4.32 20.74
C GLN A 85 -7.96 5.61 20.50
N TYR A 86 -8.16 6.01 19.24
CA TYR A 86 -8.85 7.26 18.91
C TYR A 86 -10.36 7.09 18.68
N PHE A 87 -10.78 5.94 18.18
CA PHE A 87 -12.16 5.71 17.74
C PHE A 87 -12.86 4.59 18.52
N GLY A 88 -12.21 3.95 19.49
CA GLY A 88 -12.80 2.87 20.28
C GLY A 88 -13.25 1.67 19.43
N LYS A 89 -14.36 1.04 19.81
CA LYS A 89 -14.94 -0.15 19.17
C LYS A 89 -15.83 0.21 17.96
N ASN A 90 -15.26 0.96 17.03
CA ASN A 90 -15.94 1.39 15.79
C ASN A 90 -15.35 0.70 14.55
N GLU A 91 -14.86 -0.53 14.71
CA GLU A 91 -14.20 -1.27 13.63
C GLU A 91 -15.13 -1.56 12.44
N GLN A 92 -16.44 -1.54 12.65
CA GLN A 92 -17.45 -1.72 11.59
C GLN A 92 -17.50 -0.57 10.58
N LEU A 93 -16.92 0.60 10.89
CA LEU A 93 -16.77 1.70 9.92
C LEU A 93 -15.91 1.29 8.73
N ILE A 94 -15.01 0.32 8.91
CA ILE A 94 -14.15 -0.22 7.86
C ILE A 94 -14.70 -1.61 7.49
N PRO A 95 -15.40 -1.78 6.36
CA PRO A 95 -16.06 -3.05 6.06
C PRO A 95 -15.06 -4.18 5.74
N HIS A 96 -13.94 -3.87 5.10
CA HIS A 96 -12.86 -4.80 4.77
C HIS A 96 -11.58 -4.04 4.40
N PHE A 97 -10.44 -4.73 4.43
CA PHE A 97 -9.21 -4.20 3.84
C PHE A 97 -9.34 -4.10 2.33
N TRP A 98 -8.99 -2.95 1.76
CA TRP A 98 -8.92 -2.80 0.31
C TRP A 98 -7.72 -3.57 -0.24
N MET A 99 -8.01 -4.64 -0.97
CA MET A 99 -7.01 -5.54 -1.56
C MET A 99 -7.11 -5.55 -3.10
N PRO A 100 -5.98 -5.70 -3.82
CA PRO A 100 -5.99 -5.87 -5.25
C PRO A 100 -6.72 -7.17 -5.64
N LYS A 101 -7.74 -7.07 -6.50
CA LYS A 101 -8.58 -8.22 -6.89
C LYS A 101 -7.87 -9.25 -7.77
N TRP A 102 -6.86 -8.82 -8.52
CA TRP A 102 -6.24 -9.60 -9.60
C TRP A 102 -4.86 -10.16 -9.23
N VAL A 103 -4.42 -9.99 -7.98
CA VAL A 103 -3.11 -10.43 -7.50
C VAL A 103 -3.26 -11.09 -6.15
N LYS A 104 -2.61 -12.24 -5.96
CA LYS A 104 -2.51 -12.89 -4.65
C LYS A 104 -1.45 -12.16 -3.82
N THR A 105 -1.88 -11.25 -2.96
CA THR A 105 -1.03 -10.59 -1.97
C THR A 105 -1.83 -10.33 -0.71
N ASN A 106 -1.12 -10.28 0.42
CA ASN A 106 -1.66 -9.89 1.72
C ASN A 106 -1.30 -8.44 2.08
N ASP A 107 -0.52 -7.75 1.23
CA ASP A 107 -0.13 -6.36 1.40
C ASP A 107 -0.98 -5.42 0.53
N PRO A 108 -1.82 -4.54 1.13
CA PRO A 108 -2.61 -3.57 0.40
C PRO A 108 -1.76 -2.42 -0.19
N SER A 109 -0.48 -2.31 0.19
CA SER A 109 0.39 -1.19 -0.19
C SER A 109 0.85 -1.21 -1.65
N ALA A 110 0.53 -2.27 -2.40
CA ALA A 110 0.89 -2.49 -3.80
C ALA A 110 2.41 -2.61 -4.07
N ARG A 111 3.26 -2.66 -3.04
CA ARG A 111 4.72 -2.81 -3.16
C ARG A 111 5.14 -4.20 -3.60
N GLU A 112 4.39 -5.21 -3.18
CA GLU A 112 4.64 -6.61 -3.54
C GLU A 112 4.12 -6.98 -4.94
N LEU A 113 3.54 -6.03 -5.68
CA LEU A 113 3.02 -6.31 -7.01
C LEU A 113 4.15 -6.55 -8.02
N THR A 114 3.99 -7.62 -8.80
CA THR A 114 4.92 -7.97 -9.87
C THR A 114 5.07 -6.81 -10.87
N GLY A 115 6.30 -6.33 -11.05
CA GLY A 115 6.61 -5.25 -11.98
C GLY A 115 6.64 -3.84 -11.37
N TYR A 116 6.33 -3.71 -10.07
CA TYR A 116 6.70 -2.51 -9.30
C TYR A 116 8.22 -2.41 -9.22
N GLN A 117 8.76 -1.22 -9.45
CA GLN A 117 10.19 -0.92 -9.33
C GLN A 117 10.29 0.37 -8.51
N GLU A 118 11.13 0.34 -7.47
CA GLU A 118 11.58 1.54 -6.75
C GLU A 118 12.54 2.38 -7.60
#